data_AF-A0A3A0DS54-F1
#
_entry.id   AF-A0A3A0DS54-F1
#
_cell.length_a   1.000
_cell.length_b   1.000
_cell.length_c   1.000
_cell.angle_alpha   90.00
_cell.angle_beta   90.00
_cell.angle_gamma   90.00
#
_symmetry.space_group_name_H-M   'P 1'
#
loop_
_entity.id
_entity.type
_entity.pdbx_description
1 polymer ?
#
loop_
_entity_poly.entity_id
_entity_poly.type
_entity_poly.pdbx_seq_one_letter_code
_entity_poly.pdbx_strand_id
1 'polypeptide(L)'
;MTDRGHTAPLTPHSRAVAFVLAVVALMLAPVKSAQAQATAPSPKPSAAAERPASFGPQDYETPPHNPGKLDPELIPPNLDAARDPNLLDEARRALPVDGGKQLIPADARNPGRRVTRLEIVGNRRIERKKVLEKIKVREGHTFDEEQIERDVRELNRSGMFVDVRPKSKFVGDGVEITFEVVERPTIEYVKIVGNDQIRDKKLLEKVGLKVGGPLSPYEIEEGRRKIEEFYRERGYNRMTVSIIEGTKPTDKGVVYLLNEGQSQKIAWTNFVGNTIVTDARLKTQIQSKPGVLWVFGGYVDHKKIEEDEERLTAYYRSLGYFRAQVRRMLQYDEDREWLTLTFVISEGERYKIRSVAIEGNEKIATNRLDKDLQLTAGQFFDQGKMNKDVAAMLNEYGGEGYVFADVKADPRFLEEPGQLDLVYKVVEGDRYRIGEINVLIEGESPHTRLNVVKNNIRLRPGDIADIREIREAQRRLMRAGVFERQDPTKMPQIKFSRPEDGETSVVGRGGVRKVRGQSPDDDSRTLDLVYVYETPDGPPVLYAIVRGLPREPVERAAAIDPRDGPRGVPLDAPSPQWRGPRATPQTSGYAPKSYYDRTPPAAAARRYP
;
A
#
# COMPACT_ATOMS: atom_id res chain seq x y z
N MET A 1 45.63 -60.70 7.05
CA MET A 1 44.29 -60.17 6.70
C MET A 1 44.25 -58.72 7.11
N THR A 2 44.20 -57.87 6.10
CA THR A 2 44.09 -56.40 6.14
C THR A 2 42.70 -55.98 6.59
N ASP A 3 42.59 -54.93 7.41
CA ASP A 3 41.46 -54.02 7.28
C ASP A 3 41.90 -52.55 7.49
N ARG A 4 41.46 -51.70 6.57
CA ARG A 4 41.87 -50.31 6.36
C ARG A 4 40.76 -49.40 6.90
N GLY A 5 41.07 -48.54 7.87
CA GLY A 5 40.19 -47.43 8.25
C GLY A 5 40.22 -46.33 7.18
N HIS A 6 39.11 -46.15 6.47
CA HIS A 6 38.86 -45.02 5.56
C HIS A 6 38.60 -43.73 6.36
N THR A 7 39.40 -42.69 6.11
CA THR A 7 39.06 -41.30 6.46
C THR A 7 38.42 -40.63 5.25
N ALA A 8 37.16 -40.21 5.39
CA ALA A 8 36.45 -39.44 4.36
C ALA A 8 36.90 -37.95 4.38
N PRO A 9 37.06 -37.28 3.23
CA PRO A 9 37.38 -35.85 3.20
C PRO A 9 36.14 -35.00 3.53
N LEU A 10 36.31 -34.05 4.44
CA LEU A 10 35.31 -33.05 4.81
C LEU A 10 35.01 -32.08 3.66
N THR A 11 33.72 -31.79 3.43
CA THR A 11 33.23 -30.83 2.43
C THR A 11 33.55 -29.38 2.80
N PRO A 12 33.62 -28.45 1.82
CA PRO A 12 34.07 -27.06 2.03
C PRO A 12 33.22 -26.26 3.04
N HIS A 13 31.96 -26.63 3.28
CA HIS A 13 31.11 -26.00 4.30
C HIS A 13 31.58 -26.26 5.74
N SER A 14 32.23 -27.39 6.02
CA SER A 14 32.70 -27.73 7.37
C SER A 14 34.00 -27.00 7.77
N ARG A 15 34.77 -26.48 6.80
CA ARG A 15 35.98 -25.68 7.07
C ARG A 15 35.65 -24.25 7.52
N ALA A 16 34.54 -23.68 7.04
CA ALA A 16 34.09 -22.35 7.45
C ALA A 16 33.56 -22.32 8.89
N VAL A 17 32.81 -23.35 9.31
CA VAL A 17 32.29 -23.45 10.68
C VAL A 17 33.42 -23.69 11.70
N ALA A 18 34.44 -24.47 11.33
CA ALA A 18 35.62 -24.68 12.19
C ALA A 18 36.47 -23.40 12.36
N PHE A 19 36.54 -22.53 11.35
CA PHE A 19 37.27 -21.26 11.44
C PHE A 19 36.53 -20.22 12.29
N VAL A 20 35.19 -20.20 12.23
CA VAL A 20 34.35 -19.31 13.07
C VAL A 20 34.44 -19.68 14.56
N LEU A 21 34.52 -20.98 14.90
CA LEU A 21 34.69 -21.42 16.28
C LEU A 21 36.09 -21.14 16.85
N ALA A 22 37.14 -21.17 16.03
CA ALA A 22 38.51 -20.87 16.46
C ALA A 22 38.73 -19.38 16.81
N VAL A 23 38.07 -18.46 16.10
CA VAL A 23 38.19 -17.01 16.36
C VAL A 23 37.38 -16.58 17.59
N VAL A 24 36.24 -17.23 17.88
CA VAL A 24 35.45 -16.96 19.09
C VAL A 24 36.16 -17.49 20.35
N ALA A 25 36.93 -18.58 20.25
CA ALA A 25 37.71 -19.11 21.38
C ALA A 25 38.94 -18.24 21.74
N LEU A 26 39.49 -17.46 20.80
CA LEU A 26 40.63 -16.57 21.05
C LEU A 26 40.24 -15.25 21.76
N MET A 27 38.96 -14.87 21.74
CA MET A 27 38.44 -13.62 22.32
C MET A 27 37.96 -13.77 23.78
N LEU A 28 38.02 -14.97 24.38
CA LEU A 28 37.52 -15.26 25.72
C LEU A 28 38.62 -15.63 26.75
N ALA A 29 39.89 -15.34 26.46
CA ALA A 29 40.96 -15.54 27.43
C ALA A 29 41.00 -14.40 28.48
N PRO A 30 40.92 -14.69 29.79
CA PRO A 30 40.97 -13.66 30.82
C PRO A 30 42.42 -13.16 31.04
N VAL A 31 42.64 -11.86 30.83
CA VAL A 31 43.93 -11.22 31.17
C VAL A 31 43.97 -10.97 32.67
N LYS A 32 44.89 -11.65 33.36
CA LYS A 32 45.26 -11.41 34.76
C LYS A 32 46.05 -10.11 34.88
N SER A 33 45.70 -9.34 35.90
CA SER A 33 46.33 -8.13 36.40
C SER A 33 47.78 -8.34 36.87
N ALA A 34 48.67 -7.43 36.49
CA ALA A 34 49.94 -7.17 37.18
C ALA A 34 50.27 -5.66 37.10
N GLN A 35 50.55 -5.06 38.27
CA GLN A 35 51.01 -3.69 38.47
C GLN A 35 52.53 -3.58 38.17
N ALA A 36 52.99 -2.45 37.61
CA ALA A 36 54.11 -1.62 38.13
C ALA A 36 54.53 -0.46 37.17
N GLN A 37 54.35 0.77 37.68
CA GLN A 37 55.25 1.95 37.72
C GLN A 37 55.82 2.69 36.48
N ALA A 38 55.57 4.01 36.53
CA ALA A 38 56.36 5.19 36.10
C ALA A 38 56.51 5.44 34.58
N THR A 39 56.41 6.66 34.00
CA THR A 39 56.68 8.02 34.50
C THR A 39 55.97 9.06 33.59
N ALA A 40 55.61 10.23 34.15
CA ALA A 40 54.97 11.41 33.53
C ALA A 40 55.95 12.18 32.57
N PRO A 41 55.62 13.33 31.89
CA PRO A 41 54.55 14.30 32.19
C PRO A 41 53.81 15.00 31.02
N SER A 42 52.74 15.72 31.40
CA SER A 42 51.96 16.73 30.66
C SER A 42 52.79 17.95 30.18
N PRO A 43 52.25 18.81 29.29
CA PRO A 43 51.43 19.94 29.75
C PRO A 43 50.21 20.30 28.86
N LYS A 44 49.51 21.34 29.31
CA LYS A 44 48.13 21.79 29.06
C LYS A 44 48.11 23.02 28.08
N PRO A 45 46.99 23.77 27.86
CA PRO A 45 46.43 24.13 26.54
C PRO A 45 46.49 25.64 26.16
N SER A 46 46.13 26.02 24.92
CA SER A 46 45.79 27.41 24.47
C SER A 46 45.23 27.36 23.04
N ALA A 47 43.97 27.71 22.71
CA ALA A 47 43.26 29.01 22.60
C ALA A 47 43.22 29.60 21.16
N ALA A 48 42.04 30.11 20.82
CA ALA A 48 41.71 31.17 19.83
C ALA A 48 41.72 30.89 18.31
N ALA A 49 40.50 30.79 17.78
CA ALA A 49 39.91 31.43 16.59
C ALA A 49 40.81 32.15 15.56
N GLU A 50 40.68 31.72 14.29
CA GLU A 50 40.73 32.58 13.11
C GLU A 50 39.65 32.16 12.10
N ARG A 51 38.95 33.16 11.53
CA ARG A 51 37.95 33.05 10.47
C ARG A 51 38.64 32.84 9.12
N PRO A 52 38.10 32.05 8.18
CA PRO A 52 38.46 32.25 6.78
C PRO A 52 37.41 33.09 6.04
N ALA A 53 37.97 33.92 5.17
CA ALA A 53 37.33 34.95 4.36
C ALA A 53 36.46 34.40 3.22
N SER A 54 35.59 35.30 2.76
CA SER A 54 34.79 35.25 1.54
C SER A 54 35.60 34.90 0.30
N PHE A 55 35.12 33.93 -0.48
CA PHE A 55 35.51 33.74 -1.88
C PHE A 55 34.29 34.01 -2.78
N GLY A 56 34.46 34.96 -3.69
CA GLY A 56 33.53 35.25 -4.79
C GLY A 56 33.65 34.23 -5.94
N PRO A 57 32.76 34.31 -6.94
CA PRO A 57 32.65 33.31 -8.00
C PRO A 57 33.82 33.40 -8.99
N GLN A 58 34.43 32.26 -9.30
CA GLN A 58 35.36 32.12 -10.42
C GLN A 58 34.69 31.39 -11.57
N ASP A 59 34.71 32.05 -12.72
CA ASP A 59 34.29 31.57 -14.03
C ASP A 59 35.19 30.42 -14.48
N TYR A 60 34.58 29.33 -14.96
CA TYR A 60 35.28 28.23 -15.64
C TYR A 60 35.13 28.40 -17.15
N GLU A 61 36.20 28.85 -17.79
CA GLU A 61 36.41 28.72 -19.23
C GLU A 61 36.66 27.24 -19.58
N THR A 62 35.83 26.69 -20.47
CA THR A 62 36.06 25.39 -21.13
C THR A 62 37.17 25.48 -22.18
N PRO A 63 38.19 24.60 -22.15
CA PRO A 63 39.18 24.52 -23.23
C PRO A 63 38.64 23.78 -24.47
N PRO A 64 39.11 24.12 -25.70
CA PRO A 64 38.61 23.56 -26.95
C PRO A 64 39.13 22.15 -27.20
N HIS A 65 38.23 21.20 -27.48
CA HIS A 65 38.59 19.85 -27.91
C HIS A 65 38.78 19.81 -29.43
N ASN A 66 40.00 19.47 -29.86
CA ASN A 66 40.40 19.26 -31.25
C ASN A 66 40.45 17.74 -31.50
N PRO A 67 39.72 17.17 -32.49
CA PRO A 67 39.66 15.72 -32.68
C PRO A 67 40.91 15.20 -33.42
N GLY A 68 41.67 14.36 -32.73
CA GLY A 68 42.79 13.59 -33.28
C GLY A 68 42.32 12.34 -34.05
N LYS A 69 43.03 12.08 -35.14
CA LYS A 69 42.87 11.00 -36.13
C LYS A 69 42.89 9.60 -35.52
N LEU A 70 42.06 8.70 -36.08
CA LEU A 70 42.17 7.24 -35.95
C LEU A 70 42.14 6.62 -37.35
N ASP A 71 42.96 5.59 -37.54
CA ASP A 71 43.26 4.91 -38.81
C ASP A 71 42.05 4.15 -39.38
N PRO A 72 41.87 4.07 -40.72
CA PRO A 72 40.71 3.46 -41.36
C PRO A 72 41.01 2.07 -41.91
N GLU A 73 40.68 1.01 -41.17
CA GLU A 73 40.44 -0.29 -41.80
C GLU A 73 39.60 -1.17 -40.87
N LEU A 74 38.63 -1.89 -41.45
CA LEU A 74 37.54 -2.70 -40.84
C LEU A 74 36.15 -2.03 -40.82
N ILE A 75 35.57 -1.84 -42.00
CA ILE A 75 34.12 -1.62 -42.20
C ILE A 75 33.61 -2.62 -43.25
N PRO A 76 32.67 -3.54 -42.92
CA PRO A 76 31.95 -4.35 -43.91
C PRO A 76 30.96 -3.48 -44.72
N PRO A 77 30.62 -3.86 -45.97
CA PRO A 77 30.01 -2.95 -46.93
C PRO A 77 28.52 -2.71 -46.62
N ASN A 78 28.06 -1.53 -47.04
CA ASN A 78 26.69 -1.00 -47.01
C ASN A 78 26.21 -0.39 -45.70
N LEU A 79 26.43 0.94 -45.58
CA LEU A 79 25.44 1.84 -44.99
C LEU A 79 25.50 3.25 -45.62
N ASP A 80 25.52 3.34 -46.95
CA ASP A 80 25.26 4.59 -47.69
C ASP A 80 23.93 4.46 -48.44
N ALA A 81 22.82 4.54 -47.70
CA ALA A 81 21.48 4.67 -48.26
C ALA A 81 20.55 5.37 -47.26
N ALA A 82 20.90 6.59 -46.84
CA ALA A 82 19.98 7.45 -46.08
C ALA A 82 20.24 8.97 -46.27
N ARG A 83 20.85 9.36 -47.39
CA ARG A 83 20.91 10.76 -47.83
C ARG A 83 20.63 10.82 -49.32
N ASP A 84 19.39 10.53 -49.68
CA ASP A 84 18.86 10.96 -50.95
C ASP A 84 17.58 11.78 -50.70
N PRO A 85 17.62 13.10 -50.89
CA PRO A 85 16.42 13.94 -50.81
C PRO A 85 15.34 13.56 -51.83
N ASN A 86 15.66 12.74 -52.84
CA ASN A 86 14.74 12.39 -53.94
C ASN A 86 13.94 11.09 -53.77
N LEU A 87 14.16 10.29 -52.72
CA LEU A 87 13.35 9.08 -52.50
C LEU A 87 11.91 9.38 -52.03
N LEU A 88 11.64 10.61 -51.59
CA LEU A 88 10.28 11.10 -51.34
C LEU A 88 9.57 11.62 -52.60
N ASP A 89 10.29 11.83 -53.70
CA ASP A 89 9.76 12.36 -54.96
C ASP A 89 9.37 11.27 -55.96
N GLU A 90 10.01 10.10 -55.92
CA GLU A 90 9.63 8.96 -56.77
C GLU A 90 8.36 8.24 -56.28
N ALA A 91 8.14 8.17 -54.97
CA ALA A 91 6.88 7.67 -54.40
C ALA A 91 5.68 8.60 -54.64
N ARG A 92 5.92 9.86 -55.06
CA ARG A 92 4.87 10.82 -55.44
C ARG A 92 4.48 10.75 -56.92
N ARG A 93 5.25 10.06 -57.77
CA ARG A 93 5.11 10.11 -59.24
C ARG A 93 4.32 8.97 -59.88
N ALA A 94 3.74 8.05 -59.11
CA ALA A 94 3.00 6.91 -59.63
C ALA A 94 1.51 6.92 -59.22
N LEU A 95 0.80 8.03 -59.43
CA LEU A 95 -0.67 8.08 -59.54
C LEU A 95 -1.06 9.20 -60.54
N PRO A 96 -2.13 9.03 -61.33
CA PRO A 96 -2.48 9.96 -62.39
C PRO A 96 -2.84 11.34 -61.83
N VAL A 97 -2.20 12.37 -62.38
CA VAL A 97 -2.51 13.78 -62.11
C VAL A 97 -3.63 14.19 -63.06
N ASP A 98 -4.87 13.99 -62.64
CA ASP A 98 -5.98 14.79 -63.14
C ASP A 98 -6.91 15.13 -61.97
N GLY A 99 -7.20 16.42 -61.80
CA GLY A 99 -7.90 16.96 -60.65
C GLY A 99 -7.38 18.33 -60.25
N GLY A 100 -7.84 19.36 -60.96
CA GLY A 100 -7.59 20.75 -60.61
C GLY A 100 -7.94 21.06 -59.15
N LYS A 101 -7.06 21.82 -58.50
CA LYS A 101 -7.35 22.49 -57.23
C LYS A 101 -8.49 23.48 -57.44
N GLN A 102 -9.71 23.09 -57.10
CA GLN A 102 -10.75 24.05 -56.79
C GLN A 102 -10.48 24.57 -55.37
N LEU A 103 -10.04 25.83 -55.25
CA LEU A 103 -10.04 26.55 -53.99
C LEU A 103 -11.49 26.63 -53.51
N ILE A 104 -11.82 25.93 -52.42
CA ILE A 104 -13.14 26.03 -51.80
C ILE A 104 -13.19 27.38 -51.05
N PRO A 105 -14.16 28.26 -51.33
CA PRO A 105 -14.36 29.49 -50.57
C PRO A 105 -14.68 29.18 -49.10
N ALA A 106 -14.18 29.99 -48.17
CA ALA A 106 -14.40 29.87 -46.73
C ALA A 106 -15.85 30.12 -46.26
N ASP A 107 -16.80 30.33 -47.19
CA ASP A 107 -18.22 30.64 -46.91
C ASP A 107 -19.20 29.57 -47.45
N ALA A 108 -18.84 28.30 -47.30
CA ALA A 108 -19.76 27.18 -47.47
C ALA A 108 -19.77 26.27 -46.23
N ARG A 109 -20.22 26.80 -45.08
CA ARG A 109 -20.58 25.97 -43.93
C ARG A 109 -21.77 25.08 -44.35
N ASN A 110 -21.47 23.80 -44.59
CA ASN A 110 -22.38 22.76 -45.10
C ASN A 110 -23.81 22.88 -44.52
N PRO A 111 -24.86 22.99 -45.36
CA PRO A 111 -26.24 22.96 -44.88
C PRO A 111 -26.59 21.52 -44.50
N GLY A 112 -26.51 21.18 -43.21
CA GLY A 112 -27.21 20.03 -42.60
C GLY A 112 -27.02 18.64 -43.24
N ARG A 113 -25.98 18.44 -44.07
CA ARG A 113 -25.72 17.16 -44.74
C ARG A 113 -25.59 16.05 -43.70
N ARG A 114 -26.19 14.90 -43.96
CA ARG A 114 -26.18 13.77 -43.03
C ARG A 114 -25.18 12.72 -43.46
N VAL A 115 -24.59 12.05 -42.47
CA VAL A 115 -23.76 10.87 -42.68
C VAL A 115 -24.67 9.75 -43.17
N THR A 116 -24.55 9.38 -44.44
CA THR A 116 -25.39 8.35 -45.07
C THR A 116 -24.83 6.95 -44.85
N ARG A 117 -23.51 6.83 -44.69
CA ARG A 117 -22.83 5.56 -44.45
C ARG A 117 -21.57 5.80 -43.62
N LEU A 118 -21.35 4.93 -42.64
CA LEU A 118 -20.14 4.90 -41.85
C LEU A 118 -19.49 3.53 -42.01
N GLU A 119 -18.25 3.50 -42.46
CA GLU A 119 -17.49 2.28 -42.66
C GLU A 119 -16.17 2.32 -41.89
N ILE A 120 -15.73 1.16 -41.40
CA ILE A 120 -14.43 0.98 -40.76
C ILE A 120 -13.74 -0.13 -41.55
N VAL A 121 -12.55 0.16 -42.05
CA VAL A 121 -11.77 -0.73 -42.91
C VAL A 121 -10.40 -0.92 -42.30
N GLY A 122 -9.88 -2.15 -42.33
CA GLY A 122 -8.56 -2.49 -41.81
C GLY A 122 -8.56 -3.03 -40.37
N ASN A 123 -9.72 -3.04 -39.70
CA ASN A 123 -9.90 -3.80 -38.47
C ASN A 123 -10.02 -5.31 -38.79
N ARG A 124 -9.17 -6.13 -38.18
CA ARG A 124 -9.09 -7.59 -38.35
C ARG A 124 -9.34 -8.31 -37.04
N ARG A 125 -8.59 -7.97 -35.98
CA ARG A 125 -8.70 -8.55 -34.63
C ARG A 125 -9.68 -7.76 -33.75
N ILE A 126 -9.82 -6.47 -34.00
CA ILE A 126 -10.70 -5.58 -33.24
C ILE A 126 -12.07 -5.58 -33.90
N GLU A 127 -13.08 -5.98 -33.13
CA GLU A 127 -14.46 -5.95 -33.60
C GLU A 127 -14.90 -4.53 -33.94
N ARG A 128 -15.59 -4.37 -35.07
CA ARG A 128 -16.14 -3.09 -35.55
C ARG A 128 -16.93 -2.35 -34.45
N LYS A 129 -17.69 -3.09 -33.65
CA LYS A 129 -18.49 -2.53 -32.54
C LYS A 129 -17.63 -1.76 -31.52
N LYS A 130 -16.46 -2.29 -31.16
CA LYS A 130 -15.54 -1.64 -30.21
C LYS A 130 -14.96 -0.34 -30.75
N VAL A 131 -14.75 -0.26 -32.06
CA VAL A 131 -14.31 0.97 -32.74
C VAL A 131 -15.44 2.01 -32.72
N LEU A 132 -16.67 1.58 -33.02
CA LEU A 132 -17.86 2.44 -32.99
C LEU A 132 -18.13 3.02 -31.59
N GLU A 133 -17.90 2.24 -30.52
CA GLU A 133 -18.04 2.69 -29.13
C GLU A 133 -17.11 3.86 -28.77
N LYS A 134 -15.98 4.02 -29.47
CA LYS A 134 -14.99 5.07 -29.21
C LYS A 134 -15.22 6.35 -30.00
N ILE A 135 -16.00 6.31 -31.06
CA ILE A 135 -16.29 7.49 -31.90
C ILE A 135 -17.72 7.98 -31.65
N LYS A 136 -17.98 9.26 -31.88
CA LYS A 136 -19.32 9.85 -31.73
C LYS A 136 -20.07 10.00 -33.05
N VAL A 137 -19.37 9.99 -34.19
CA VAL A 137 -20.00 9.98 -35.52
C VAL A 137 -20.86 8.73 -35.68
N ARG A 138 -22.08 8.92 -36.20
CA ARG A 138 -23.09 7.87 -36.43
C ARG A 138 -23.82 8.13 -37.74
N GLU A 139 -24.28 7.06 -38.37
CA GLU A 139 -25.15 7.15 -39.55
C GLU A 139 -26.44 7.90 -39.19
N GLY A 140 -26.92 8.75 -40.10
CA GLY A 140 -28.10 9.59 -39.92
C GLY A 140 -27.85 10.91 -39.19
N HIS A 141 -26.70 11.11 -38.55
CA HIS A 141 -26.34 12.36 -37.89
C HIS A 141 -25.81 13.42 -38.86
N THR A 142 -25.84 14.69 -38.46
CA THR A 142 -25.24 15.78 -39.20
C THR A 142 -23.72 15.60 -39.33
N PHE A 143 -23.22 15.80 -40.54
CA PHE A 143 -21.79 15.79 -40.85
C PHE A 143 -21.11 16.97 -40.15
N ASP A 144 -20.14 16.65 -39.30
CA ASP A 144 -19.28 17.61 -38.59
C ASP A 144 -17.83 17.15 -38.73
N GLU A 145 -17.04 17.93 -39.48
CA GLU A 145 -15.64 17.63 -39.75
C GLU A 145 -14.79 17.73 -38.47
N GLU A 146 -15.10 18.67 -37.57
CA GLU A 146 -14.39 18.76 -36.29
C GLU A 146 -14.68 17.54 -35.41
N GLN A 147 -15.90 16.98 -35.49
CA GLN A 147 -16.23 15.76 -34.78
C GLN A 147 -15.45 14.56 -35.33
N ILE A 148 -15.26 14.47 -36.65
CA ILE A 148 -14.44 13.43 -37.27
C ILE A 148 -13.00 13.53 -36.75
N GLU A 149 -12.41 14.72 -36.69
CA GLU A 149 -11.07 14.88 -36.14
C GLU A 149 -10.99 14.53 -34.65
N ARG A 150 -12.02 14.90 -33.86
CA ARG A 150 -12.11 14.50 -32.45
C ARG A 150 -12.14 12.98 -32.30
N ASP A 151 -12.90 12.30 -33.16
CA ASP A 151 -13.01 10.85 -33.19
C ASP A 151 -11.71 10.17 -33.65
N VAL A 152 -10.99 10.72 -34.64
CA VAL A 152 -9.64 10.25 -35.02
C VAL A 152 -8.68 10.37 -33.85
N ARG A 153 -8.68 11.50 -33.14
CA ARG A 153 -7.85 11.69 -31.94
C ARG A 153 -8.20 10.69 -30.85
N GLU A 154 -9.49 10.39 -30.65
CA GLU A 154 -9.94 9.41 -29.67
C GLU A 154 -9.51 7.98 -30.03
N LEU A 155 -9.62 7.58 -31.29
CA LEU A 155 -9.14 6.28 -31.78
C LEU A 155 -7.61 6.15 -31.69
N ASN A 156 -6.86 7.22 -31.93
CA ASN A 156 -5.42 7.22 -31.73
C ASN A 156 -5.06 7.13 -30.23
N ARG A 157 -5.77 7.86 -29.36
CA ARG A 157 -5.60 7.80 -27.89
C ARG A 157 -5.99 6.46 -27.29
N SER A 158 -6.87 5.70 -27.94
CA SER A 158 -7.28 4.39 -27.45
C SER A 158 -6.15 3.36 -27.51
N GLY A 159 -5.03 3.65 -28.20
CA GLY A 159 -3.87 2.78 -28.31
C GLY A 159 -4.08 1.52 -29.15
N MET A 160 -5.26 1.36 -29.75
CA MET A 160 -5.66 0.18 -30.52
C MET A 160 -5.10 0.16 -31.94
N PHE A 161 -4.74 1.33 -32.46
CA PHE A 161 -4.34 1.51 -33.85
C PHE A 161 -2.94 2.16 -33.93
N VAL A 162 -2.22 1.85 -34.99
CA VAL A 162 -0.96 2.50 -35.39
C VAL A 162 -1.26 3.77 -36.19
N ASP A 163 -2.28 3.71 -37.05
CA ASP A 163 -2.72 4.81 -37.90
C ASP A 163 -4.24 4.76 -38.09
N VAL A 164 -4.86 5.94 -38.19
CA VAL A 164 -6.30 6.13 -38.40
C VAL A 164 -6.48 7.24 -39.42
N ARG A 165 -6.94 6.90 -40.62
CA ARG A 165 -7.16 7.83 -41.73
C ARG A 165 -8.65 7.97 -42.02
N PRO A 166 -9.25 9.15 -41.84
CA PRO A 166 -10.61 9.40 -42.29
C PRO A 166 -10.62 9.65 -43.80
N LYS A 167 -11.55 9.01 -44.51
CA LYS A 167 -11.92 9.33 -45.89
C LYS A 167 -13.38 9.73 -45.92
N SER A 168 -13.67 10.86 -46.58
CA SER A 168 -15.03 11.36 -46.74
C SER A 168 -15.35 11.44 -48.23
N LYS A 169 -16.47 10.84 -48.64
CA LYS A 169 -16.96 10.89 -50.01
C LYS A 169 -18.36 11.50 -50.02
N PHE A 170 -18.52 12.60 -50.74
CA PHE A 170 -19.82 13.26 -50.89
C PHE A 170 -20.64 12.53 -51.97
N VAL A 171 -21.84 12.07 -51.61
CA VAL A 171 -22.74 11.32 -52.49
C VAL A 171 -24.14 11.92 -52.39
N GLY A 172 -24.56 12.64 -53.44
CA GLY A 172 -25.82 13.40 -53.44
C GLY A 172 -25.84 14.44 -52.30
N ASP A 173 -26.89 14.40 -51.47
CA ASP A 173 -27.06 15.29 -50.31
C ASP A 173 -26.44 14.73 -49.01
N GLY A 174 -25.73 13.60 -49.09
CA GLY A 174 -25.14 12.89 -47.96
C GLY A 174 -23.61 12.76 -48.01
N VAL A 175 -23.03 12.29 -46.90
CA VAL A 175 -21.60 12.01 -46.80
C VAL A 175 -21.39 10.56 -46.35
N GLU A 176 -20.60 9.81 -47.13
CA GLU A 176 -20.07 8.51 -46.73
C GLU A 176 -18.70 8.73 -46.06
N ILE A 177 -18.52 8.18 -44.85
CA ILE A 177 -17.28 8.28 -44.08
C ILE A 177 -16.69 6.89 -43.93
N THR A 178 -15.40 6.74 -44.28
CA THR A 178 -14.63 5.52 -44.08
C THR A 178 -13.45 5.81 -43.16
N PHE A 179 -13.37 5.14 -42.02
CA PHE A 179 -12.16 5.12 -41.18
C PHE A 179 -11.27 3.95 -41.61
N GLU A 180 -10.17 4.27 -42.28
CA GLU A 180 -9.11 3.29 -42.57
C GLU A 180 -8.18 3.20 -41.38
N VAL A 181 -8.17 2.06 -40.70
CA VAL A 181 -7.40 1.83 -39.49
C VAL A 181 -6.34 0.75 -39.69
N VAL A 182 -5.15 0.97 -39.15
CA VAL A 182 -4.10 -0.04 -39.06
C VAL A 182 -4.02 -0.50 -37.62
N GLU A 183 -4.46 -1.74 -37.34
CA GLU A 183 -4.44 -2.28 -35.98
C GLU A 183 -3.01 -2.39 -35.43
N ARG A 184 -2.89 -2.10 -34.14
CA ARG A 184 -1.66 -2.35 -33.40
C ARG A 184 -1.55 -3.86 -33.10
N PRO A 185 -0.35 -4.45 -33.23
CA PRO A 185 -0.12 -5.83 -32.79
C PRO A 185 -0.48 -5.99 -31.31
N THR A 186 -0.80 -7.21 -30.89
CA THR A 186 -1.04 -7.54 -29.48
C THR A 186 0.18 -8.22 -28.90
N ILE A 187 0.48 -7.94 -27.63
CA ILE A 187 1.60 -8.53 -26.90
C ILE A 187 1.30 -10.02 -26.62
N GLU A 188 2.04 -10.93 -27.23
CA GLU A 188 1.96 -12.38 -26.97
C GLU A 188 2.76 -12.78 -25.72
N TYR A 189 3.87 -12.10 -25.45
CA TYR A 189 4.69 -12.31 -24.26
C TYR A 189 5.46 -11.06 -23.85
N VAL A 190 5.83 -10.99 -22.57
CA VAL A 190 6.79 -10.02 -22.04
C VAL A 190 7.88 -10.82 -21.33
N LYS A 191 9.12 -10.66 -21.76
CA LYS A 191 10.29 -11.33 -21.17
C LYS A 191 11.28 -10.31 -20.67
N ILE A 192 11.90 -10.62 -19.54
CA ILE A 192 12.96 -9.85 -18.92
C ILE A 192 14.13 -10.82 -18.76
N VAL A 193 15.30 -10.42 -19.23
CA VAL A 193 16.52 -11.25 -19.25
C VAL A 193 17.64 -10.46 -18.63
N GLY A 194 18.50 -11.11 -17.83
CA GLY A 194 19.63 -10.47 -17.16
C GLY A 194 19.32 -9.92 -15.77
N ASN A 195 18.19 -10.31 -15.17
CA ASN A 195 17.78 -9.93 -13.83
C ASN A 195 18.10 -11.02 -12.78
N ASP A 196 19.36 -11.11 -12.35
CA ASP A 196 19.79 -12.13 -11.41
C ASP A 196 19.43 -11.78 -9.95
N GLN A 197 19.40 -10.49 -9.62
CA GLN A 197 19.16 -10.02 -8.25
C GLN A 197 17.67 -9.85 -7.92
N ILE A 198 16.83 -9.68 -8.94
CA ILE A 198 15.39 -9.42 -8.77
C ILE A 198 14.58 -10.39 -9.61
N ARG A 199 13.61 -11.06 -8.97
CA ARG A 199 12.73 -12.03 -9.64
C ARG A 199 11.87 -11.37 -10.73
N ASP A 200 11.73 -12.06 -11.86
CA ASP A 200 10.94 -11.65 -13.04
C ASP A 200 9.55 -11.16 -12.67
N LYS A 201 8.83 -11.93 -11.83
CA LYS A 201 7.46 -11.61 -11.41
C LYS A 201 7.35 -10.19 -10.86
N LYS A 202 8.33 -9.76 -10.05
CA LYS A 202 8.34 -8.44 -9.44
C LYS A 202 8.59 -7.34 -10.46
N LEU A 203 9.46 -7.60 -11.44
CA LEU A 203 9.75 -6.66 -12.52
C LEU A 203 8.57 -6.55 -13.47
N LEU A 204 7.96 -7.66 -13.88
CA LEU A 204 6.77 -7.68 -14.73
C LEU A 204 5.61 -6.88 -14.12
N GLU A 205 5.41 -6.96 -12.80
CA GLU A 205 4.44 -6.14 -12.07
C GLU A 205 4.75 -4.63 -12.20
N LYS A 206 6.03 -4.25 -12.20
CA LYS A 206 6.47 -2.86 -12.35
C LYS A 206 6.39 -2.34 -13.77
N VAL A 207 6.69 -3.16 -14.78
CA VAL A 207 6.57 -2.77 -16.19
C VAL A 207 5.12 -2.38 -16.51
N GLY A 208 4.14 -3.15 -15.99
CA GLY A 208 2.71 -2.85 -16.19
C GLY A 208 2.16 -3.23 -17.56
N LEU A 209 2.96 -3.87 -18.41
CA LEU A 209 2.52 -4.44 -19.68
C LEU A 209 1.70 -5.71 -19.45
N LYS A 210 0.59 -5.85 -20.18
CA LYS A 210 -0.30 -7.02 -20.09
C LYS A 210 -0.22 -7.84 -21.36
N VAL A 211 -0.04 -9.15 -21.22
CA VAL A 211 -0.19 -10.10 -22.32
C VAL A 211 -1.63 -10.02 -22.85
N GLY A 212 -1.77 -9.99 -24.18
CA GLY A 212 -3.02 -9.71 -24.90
C GLY A 212 -3.34 -8.23 -25.06
N GLY A 213 -2.60 -7.32 -24.40
CA GLY A 213 -2.71 -5.88 -24.58
C GLY A 213 -2.10 -5.39 -25.90
N PRO A 214 -2.30 -4.11 -26.27
CA PRO A 214 -1.71 -3.52 -27.46
C PRO A 214 -0.18 -3.36 -27.32
N LEU A 215 0.57 -3.67 -28.38
CA LEU A 215 2.03 -3.52 -28.44
C LEU A 215 2.40 -2.05 -28.67
N SER A 216 2.43 -1.27 -27.59
CA SER A 216 2.64 0.17 -27.64
C SER A 216 4.09 0.58 -27.38
N PRO A 217 4.79 1.22 -28.35
CA PRO A 217 6.16 1.69 -28.13
C PRO A 217 6.29 2.64 -26.93
N TYR A 218 5.27 3.46 -26.67
CA TYR A 218 5.24 4.35 -25.51
C TYR A 218 5.21 3.57 -24.19
N GLU A 219 4.30 2.59 -24.07
CA GLU A 219 4.18 1.78 -22.84
C GLU A 219 5.42 0.91 -22.64
N ILE A 220 6.05 0.45 -23.71
CA ILE A 220 7.29 -0.34 -23.66
C ILE A 220 8.44 0.51 -23.13
N GLU A 221 8.56 1.75 -23.61
CA GLU A 221 9.57 2.70 -23.15
C GLU A 221 9.31 3.16 -21.71
N GLU A 222 8.04 3.35 -21.34
CA GLU A 222 7.65 3.60 -19.95
C GLU A 222 8.03 2.42 -19.04
N GLY A 223 7.77 1.19 -19.50
CA GLY A 223 8.18 -0.04 -18.82
C GLY A 223 9.70 -0.12 -18.60
N ARG A 224 10.49 0.24 -19.62
CA ARG A 224 11.96 0.36 -19.54
C ARG A 224 12.37 1.33 -18.43
N ARG A 225 11.78 2.53 -18.41
CA ARG A 225 12.06 3.55 -17.38
C ARG A 225 11.68 3.09 -15.98
N LYS A 226 10.53 2.42 -15.82
CA LYS A 226 10.09 1.87 -14.52
C LYS A 226 11.04 0.80 -14.00
N ILE A 227 11.57 -0.07 -14.87
CA ILE A 227 12.62 -1.03 -14.48
C ILE A 227 13.85 -0.26 -13.99
N GLU A 228 14.36 0.69 -14.78
CA GLU A 228 15.56 1.46 -14.40
C GLU A 228 15.39 2.19 -13.07
N GLU A 229 14.28 2.89 -12.90
CA GLU A 229 13.96 3.59 -11.65
C GLU A 229 13.90 2.63 -10.46
N PHE A 230 13.22 1.49 -10.62
CA PHE A 230 13.10 0.47 -9.59
C PHE A 230 14.44 -0.15 -9.16
N TYR A 231 15.38 -0.29 -10.10
CA TYR A 231 16.75 -0.74 -9.82
C TYR A 231 17.59 0.37 -9.17
N ARG A 232 17.49 1.62 -9.66
CA ARG A 232 18.18 2.77 -9.05
C ARG A 232 17.74 3.01 -7.61
N GLU A 233 16.45 2.87 -7.31
CA GLU A 233 15.92 2.91 -5.94
C GLU A 233 16.60 1.90 -5.01
N ARG A 234 17.13 0.79 -5.55
CA ARG A 234 17.84 -0.29 -4.84
C ARG A 234 19.36 -0.18 -4.93
N GLY A 235 19.87 0.98 -5.32
CA GLY A 235 21.31 1.24 -5.37
C GLY A 235 22.00 0.66 -6.61
N TYR A 236 21.28 0.23 -7.65
CA TYR A 236 21.88 -0.18 -8.93
C TYR A 236 21.98 1.03 -9.87
N ASN A 237 22.90 1.95 -9.57
CA ASN A 237 23.03 3.21 -10.31
C ASN A 237 23.61 3.07 -11.72
N ARG A 238 24.30 1.96 -11.99
CA ARG A 238 24.91 1.66 -13.30
C ARG A 238 24.05 0.71 -14.14
N MET A 239 22.81 0.46 -13.70
CA MET A 239 21.84 -0.36 -14.39
C MET A 239 21.52 0.19 -15.78
N THR A 240 21.53 -0.69 -16.80
CA THR A 240 21.04 -0.35 -18.15
C THR A 240 20.00 -1.35 -18.62
N VAL A 241 18.96 -0.85 -19.30
CA VAL A 241 17.90 -1.69 -19.89
C VAL A 241 17.83 -1.42 -21.39
N SER A 242 17.99 -2.47 -22.19
CA SER A 242 17.86 -2.47 -23.64
C SER A 242 16.57 -3.15 -24.08
N ILE A 243 15.88 -2.60 -25.08
CA ILE A 243 14.69 -3.22 -25.70
C ILE A 243 15.15 -3.99 -26.93
N ILE A 244 15.11 -5.32 -26.86
CA ILE A 244 15.54 -6.20 -27.97
C ILE A 244 14.37 -6.51 -28.92
N GLU A 245 13.15 -6.55 -28.40
CA GLU A 245 11.90 -6.77 -29.15
C GLU A 245 10.80 -5.85 -28.63
N GLY A 246 9.94 -5.36 -29.51
CA GLY A 246 8.75 -4.56 -29.18
C GLY A 246 8.73 -3.18 -29.85
N THR A 247 9.71 -2.86 -30.70
CA THR A 247 9.80 -1.56 -31.39
C THR A 247 9.28 -1.62 -32.82
N LYS A 248 9.20 -2.81 -33.43
CA LYS A 248 8.75 -2.97 -34.82
C LYS A 248 7.27 -3.37 -34.88
N PRO A 249 6.52 -2.94 -35.90
CA PRO A 249 5.13 -3.37 -36.10
C PRO A 249 4.95 -4.87 -36.35
N THR A 250 6.03 -5.59 -36.67
CA THR A 250 6.03 -7.04 -36.89
C THR A 250 6.31 -7.84 -35.62
N ASP A 251 6.74 -7.17 -34.55
CA ASP A 251 7.08 -7.83 -33.31
C ASP A 251 5.83 -8.41 -32.64
N LYS A 252 6.00 -9.53 -31.94
CA LYS A 252 4.89 -10.24 -31.30
C LYS A 252 4.92 -10.09 -29.80
N GLY A 253 6.08 -9.81 -29.22
CA GLY A 253 6.23 -9.60 -27.79
C GLY A 253 7.17 -8.45 -27.46
N VAL A 254 7.54 -8.39 -26.19
CA VAL A 254 8.48 -7.41 -25.65
C VAL A 254 9.58 -8.15 -24.91
N VAL A 255 10.83 -7.82 -25.23
CA VAL A 255 12.00 -8.41 -24.56
C VAL A 255 12.89 -7.30 -24.05
N TYR A 256 13.01 -7.22 -22.72
CA TYR A 256 13.97 -6.35 -22.04
C TYR A 256 15.24 -7.14 -21.70
N LEU A 257 16.39 -6.64 -22.13
CA LEU A 257 17.70 -7.13 -21.74
C LEU A 257 18.32 -6.18 -20.72
N LEU A 258 18.59 -6.69 -19.53
CA LEU A 258 19.06 -5.95 -18.38
C LEU A 258 20.55 -6.21 -18.18
N ASN A 259 21.29 -5.17 -17.84
CA ASN A 259 22.60 -5.28 -17.23
C ASN A 259 22.55 -4.56 -15.88
N GLU A 260 22.39 -5.35 -14.81
CA GLU A 260 22.19 -4.86 -13.43
C GLU A 260 23.34 -3.99 -12.95
N GLY A 261 24.57 -4.31 -13.38
CA GLY A 261 25.77 -3.75 -12.77
C GLY A 261 25.91 -4.12 -11.30
N GLN A 262 26.82 -3.44 -10.60
CA GLN A 262 27.02 -3.67 -9.17
C GLN A 262 26.03 -2.86 -8.33
N SER A 263 25.51 -3.48 -7.27
CA SER A 263 24.69 -2.80 -6.26
C SER A 263 25.56 -1.98 -5.31
N GLN A 264 25.12 -0.77 -4.98
CA GLN A 264 25.75 0.03 -3.94
C GLN A 264 25.54 -0.54 -2.53
N LYS A 265 26.54 -0.34 -1.67
CA LYS A 265 26.50 -0.73 -0.26
C LYS A 265 26.76 0.46 0.66
N ILE A 266 26.07 0.49 1.78
CA ILE A 266 26.27 1.46 2.86
C ILE A 266 27.54 1.06 3.62
N ALA A 267 28.55 1.92 3.58
CA ALA A 267 29.79 1.72 4.31
C ALA A 267 29.65 2.19 5.77
N TRP A 268 29.17 3.42 5.96
CA TRP A 268 28.96 4.00 7.29
C TRP A 268 27.63 4.71 7.38
N THR A 269 27.10 4.75 8.61
CA THR A 269 25.94 5.57 8.95
C THR A 269 26.29 6.45 10.14
N ASN A 270 26.24 7.75 9.93
CA ASN A 270 26.62 8.77 10.90
C ASN A 270 25.42 9.63 11.28
N PHE A 271 25.48 10.21 12.47
CA PHE A 271 24.50 11.17 12.96
C PHE A 271 25.24 12.44 13.37
N VAL A 272 24.69 13.59 12.99
CA VAL A 272 25.27 14.90 13.33
C VAL A 272 24.16 15.80 13.86
N GLY A 273 24.45 16.55 14.92
CA GLY A 273 23.50 17.46 15.55
C GLY A 273 22.61 16.82 16.63
N ASN A 274 22.79 15.52 16.90
CA ASN A 274 22.18 14.87 18.05
C ASN A 274 22.95 15.19 19.34
N THR A 275 22.29 15.83 20.30
CA THR A 275 22.86 16.14 21.62
C THR A 275 22.16 15.38 22.75
N ILE A 276 20.90 15.00 22.51
CA ILE A 276 20.01 14.42 23.53
C ILE A 276 19.93 12.89 23.41
N VAL A 277 20.10 12.39 22.19
CA VAL A 277 20.01 10.95 21.87
C VAL A 277 21.36 10.49 21.33
N THR A 278 21.86 9.36 21.83
CA THR A 278 23.13 8.79 21.37
C THR A 278 22.99 8.14 19.99
N ASP A 279 24.08 8.15 19.21
CA ASP A 279 24.17 7.48 17.90
C ASP A 279 23.76 6.02 17.98
N ALA A 280 24.17 5.30 19.04
CA ALA A 280 23.81 3.91 19.24
C ALA A 280 22.28 3.74 19.32
N ARG A 281 21.58 4.64 20.00
CA ARG A 281 20.12 4.61 20.12
C ARG A 281 19.46 4.98 18.79
N LEU A 282 19.92 6.02 18.09
CA LEU A 282 19.40 6.39 16.77
C LEU A 282 19.60 5.27 15.76
N LYS A 283 20.76 4.59 15.81
CA LYS A 283 21.03 3.41 15.02
C LYS A 283 19.99 2.32 15.29
N THR A 284 19.49 2.11 16.50
CA THR A 284 18.40 1.13 16.72
C THR A 284 17.09 1.48 16.00
N GLN A 285 16.86 2.74 15.66
CA GLN A 285 15.62 3.18 15.01
C GLN A 285 15.65 2.94 13.50
N ILE A 286 16.80 2.98 12.83
CA ILE A 286 16.88 2.90 11.36
C ILE A 286 17.10 1.49 10.80
N GLN A 287 16.83 1.29 9.52
CA GLN A 287 17.11 0.04 8.78
C GLN A 287 18.35 0.16 7.87
N SER A 288 18.62 1.36 7.35
CA SER A 288 19.70 1.70 6.43
C SER A 288 21.03 1.77 7.16
N LYS A 289 21.65 0.61 7.38
CA LYS A 289 22.86 0.40 8.16
C LYS A 289 23.92 -0.30 7.33
N PRO A 290 25.20 -0.21 7.73
CA PRO A 290 26.24 -1.06 7.18
C PRO A 290 25.91 -2.54 7.38
N GLY A 291 26.38 -3.38 6.46
CA GLY A 291 26.19 -4.83 6.53
C GLY A 291 26.83 -5.44 7.78
N VAL A 292 26.24 -6.53 8.27
CA VAL A 292 26.83 -7.30 9.37
C VAL A 292 28.13 -7.92 8.88
N LEU A 293 29.21 -7.70 9.64
CA LEU A 293 30.56 -8.12 9.26
C LEU A 293 31.00 -7.64 7.86
N TRP A 294 30.41 -6.55 7.33
CA TRP A 294 30.65 -6.02 5.98
C TRP A 294 30.27 -6.95 4.80
N VAL A 295 29.86 -8.19 5.06
CA VAL A 295 29.56 -9.21 4.03
C VAL A 295 28.06 -9.47 3.89
N PHE A 296 27.29 -9.34 4.97
CA PHE A 296 25.85 -9.64 4.95
C PHE A 296 24.99 -8.38 5.01
N GLY A 297 24.30 -8.09 3.91
CA GLY A 297 23.39 -6.95 3.80
C GLY A 297 24.11 -5.63 3.55
N GLY A 298 23.50 -4.53 3.99
CA GLY A 298 24.02 -3.18 3.78
C GLY A 298 23.77 -2.62 2.37
N TYR A 299 22.92 -3.26 1.56
CA TYR A 299 22.53 -2.73 0.26
C TYR A 299 21.80 -1.39 0.40
N VAL A 300 22.13 -0.45 -0.47
CA VAL A 300 21.45 0.84 -0.53
C VAL A 300 20.02 0.64 -1.01
N ASP A 301 19.07 1.20 -0.27
CA ASP A 301 17.66 1.26 -0.66
C ASP A 301 17.18 2.68 -0.33
N HIS A 302 17.02 3.50 -1.36
CA HIS A 302 16.68 4.92 -1.22
C HIS A 302 15.35 5.11 -0.51
N LYS A 303 14.41 4.19 -0.73
CA LYS A 303 13.11 4.23 -0.06
C LYS A 303 13.26 3.98 1.43
N LYS A 304 14.09 3.01 1.83
CA LYS A 304 14.36 2.77 3.25
C LYS A 304 15.08 3.94 3.92
N ILE A 305 16.00 4.60 3.21
CA ILE A 305 16.72 5.77 3.74
C ILE A 305 15.73 6.92 4.01
N GLU A 306 14.77 7.12 3.12
CA GLU A 306 13.70 8.11 3.29
C GLU A 306 12.77 7.75 4.46
N GLU A 307 12.32 6.50 4.53
CA GLU A 307 11.52 6.00 5.67
C GLU A 307 12.28 6.12 7.01
N ASP A 308 13.60 5.97 7.00
CA ASP A 308 14.44 6.14 8.17
C ASP A 308 14.55 7.60 8.62
N GLU A 309 14.62 8.57 7.69
CA GLU A 309 14.57 10.00 8.00
C GLU A 309 13.25 10.36 8.71
N GLU A 310 12.13 9.89 8.17
CA GLU A 310 10.81 10.10 8.76
C GLU A 310 10.72 9.46 10.15
N ARG A 311 11.22 8.24 10.30
CA ARG A 311 11.20 7.51 11.58
C ARG A 311 12.06 8.19 12.65
N LEU A 312 13.24 8.70 12.29
CA LEU A 312 14.07 9.48 13.20
C LEU A 312 13.38 10.80 13.57
N THR A 313 12.79 11.50 12.61
CA THR A 313 12.01 12.73 12.87
C THR A 313 10.86 12.45 13.83
N ALA A 314 10.08 11.39 13.59
CA ALA A 314 8.99 10.97 14.46
C ALA A 314 9.48 10.57 15.86
N TYR A 315 10.63 9.90 15.95
CA TYR A 315 11.24 9.54 17.23
C TYR A 315 11.58 10.79 18.06
N TYR A 316 12.19 11.81 17.47
CA TYR A 316 12.45 13.07 18.17
C TYR A 316 11.17 13.80 18.59
N ARG A 317 10.17 13.87 17.69
CA ARG A 317 8.86 14.45 18.02
C ARG A 317 8.18 13.73 19.20
N SER A 318 8.34 12.41 19.27
CA SER A 318 7.82 11.60 20.37
C SER A 318 8.44 11.93 21.73
N LEU A 319 9.66 12.50 21.76
CA LEU A 319 10.36 12.94 22.98
C LEU A 319 10.07 14.41 23.35
N GLY A 320 9.15 15.07 22.63
CA GLY A 320 8.75 16.46 22.86
C GLY A 320 9.45 17.48 21.97
N TYR A 321 10.19 17.06 20.94
CA TYR A 321 10.85 17.96 19.99
C TYR A 321 10.00 18.12 18.72
N PHE A 322 8.89 18.85 18.82
CA PHE A 322 7.90 18.93 17.73
C PHE A 322 8.43 19.59 16.45
N ARG A 323 9.39 20.50 16.59
CA ARG A 323 10.07 21.18 15.48
C ARG A 323 11.30 20.43 14.96
N ALA A 324 11.55 19.21 15.45
CA ALA A 324 12.68 18.42 14.99
C ALA A 324 12.59 18.17 13.48
N GLN A 325 13.74 18.28 12.82
CA GLN A 325 13.92 17.94 11.41
C GLN A 325 15.17 17.08 11.27
N VAL A 326 15.05 15.99 10.52
CA VAL A 326 16.17 15.15 10.14
C VAL A 326 16.31 15.23 8.63
N ARG A 327 17.53 15.34 8.11
CA ARG A 327 17.82 15.30 6.68
C ARG A 327 18.91 14.27 6.40
N ARG A 328 18.78 13.54 5.29
CA ARG A 328 19.88 12.70 4.77
C ARG A 328 20.89 13.49 3.94
N MET A 329 22.17 13.15 4.10
CA MET A 329 23.26 13.51 3.20
C MET A 329 23.93 12.23 2.72
N LEU A 330 24.04 12.09 1.40
CA LEU A 330 24.59 10.91 0.74
C LEU A 330 25.97 11.27 0.17
N GLN A 331 27.01 10.56 0.59
CA GLN A 331 28.37 10.72 0.09
C GLN A 331 28.84 9.42 -0.56
N TYR A 332 29.13 9.46 -1.84
CA TYR A 332 29.60 8.31 -2.61
C TYR A 332 31.12 8.34 -2.73
N ASP A 333 31.73 7.16 -2.77
CA ASP A 333 33.12 6.99 -3.19
C ASP A 333 33.31 7.25 -4.70
N GLU A 334 34.58 7.29 -5.15
CA GLU A 334 34.93 7.56 -6.55
C GLU A 334 34.30 6.54 -7.51
N ASP A 335 34.31 5.27 -7.13
CA ASP A 335 33.75 4.17 -7.92
C ASP A 335 32.22 4.05 -7.82
N ARG A 336 31.59 4.84 -6.93
CA ARG A 336 30.16 4.80 -6.58
C ARG A 336 29.68 3.41 -6.16
N GLU A 337 30.52 2.62 -5.53
CA GLU A 337 30.16 1.32 -4.94
C GLU A 337 29.75 1.46 -3.48
N TRP A 338 30.36 2.40 -2.76
CA TRP A 338 30.18 2.62 -1.34
C TRP A 338 29.50 3.96 -1.05
N LEU A 339 28.49 3.90 -0.16
CA LEU A 339 27.74 5.05 0.31
C LEU A 339 28.02 5.30 1.79
N THR A 340 28.46 6.51 2.13
CA THR A 340 28.42 7.04 3.48
C THR A 340 27.12 7.82 3.66
N LEU A 341 26.27 7.34 4.58
CA LEU A 341 24.98 7.94 4.90
C LEU A 341 25.11 8.78 6.18
N THR A 342 24.86 10.08 6.09
CA THR A 342 24.88 10.96 7.26
C THR A 342 23.50 11.56 7.47
N PHE A 343 22.92 11.36 8.65
CA PHE A 343 21.69 12.02 9.07
C PHE A 343 22.04 13.29 9.85
N VAL A 344 21.68 14.45 9.29
CA VAL A 344 21.83 15.75 9.93
C VAL A 344 20.54 16.08 10.67
N ILE A 345 20.65 16.23 11.99
CA ILE A 345 19.53 16.38 12.91
C ILE A 345 19.52 17.82 13.43
N SER A 346 18.39 18.48 13.24
CA SER A 346 18.04 19.74 13.90
C SER A 346 16.99 19.42 14.96
N GLU A 347 17.40 19.29 16.22
CA GLU A 347 16.51 18.84 17.30
C GLU A 347 15.39 19.86 17.60
N GLY A 348 15.73 21.15 17.58
CA GLY A 348 14.80 22.23 17.96
C GLY A 348 14.52 22.27 19.46
N GLU A 349 13.54 23.08 19.87
CA GLU A 349 13.19 23.25 21.29
C GLU A 349 12.33 22.09 21.80
N ARG A 350 12.58 21.68 23.05
CA ARG A 350 11.81 20.64 23.73
C ARG A 350 10.62 21.26 24.46
N TYR A 351 9.43 20.70 24.25
CA TYR A 351 8.20 21.22 24.81
C TYR A 351 7.96 20.69 26.22
N LYS A 352 7.65 21.61 27.14
CA LYS A 352 7.18 21.32 28.49
C LYS A 352 5.66 21.39 28.55
N ILE A 353 5.09 20.50 29.35
CA ILE A 353 3.66 20.49 29.63
C ILE A 353 3.39 21.59 30.65
N ARG A 354 2.55 22.56 30.27
CA ARG A 354 2.13 23.65 31.15
C ARG A 354 0.98 23.21 32.03
N SER A 355 -0.03 22.57 31.44
CA SER A 355 -1.19 22.06 32.14
C SER A 355 -1.63 20.71 31.55
N VAL A 356 -2.30 19.91 32.38
CA VAL A 356 -2.98 18.69 31.98
C VAL A 356 -4.45 18.83 32.37
N ALA A 357 -5.36 18.60 31.44
CA ALA A 357 -6.79 18.64 31.67
C ALA A 357 -7.45 17.37 31.15
N ILE A 358 -8.47 16.90 31.85
CA ILE A 358 -9.35 15.82 31.42
C ILE A 358 -10.73 16.42 31.18
N GLU A 359 -11.27 16.22 29.99
CA GLU A 359 -12.57 16.72 29.55
C GLU A 359 -13.48 15.53 29.22
N GLY A 360 -14.78 15.64 29.54
CA GLY A 360 -15.77 14.60 29.22
C GLY A 360 -15.87 13.46 30.23
N ASN A 361 -15.23 13.59 31.40
CA ASN A 361 -15.34 12.62 32.49
C ASN A 361 -16.48 13.01 33.47
N GLU A 362 -17.68 12.49 33.28
CA GLU A 362 -18.82 12.71 34.18
C GLU A 362 -19.04 11.52 35.12
N LYS A 363 -18.76 10.29 34.67
CA LYS A 363 -18.98 9.06 35.43
C LYS A 363 -17.83 8.74 36.39
N ILE A 364 -16.61 9.15 36.07
CA ILE A 364 -15.42 8.97 36.92
C ILE A 364 -14.83 10.33 37.29
N ALA A 365 -14.64 10.56 38.60
CA ALA A 365 -14.07 11.81 39.10
C ALA A 365 -12.62 12.00 38.64
N THR A 366 -12.27 13.24 38.27
CA THR A 366 -10.93 13.61 37.76
C THR A 366 -9.80 13.18 38.71
N ASN A 367 -9.97 13.38 40.02
CA ASN A 367 -9.00 12.97 41.05
C ASN A 367 -8.66 11.47 41.04
N ARG A 368 -9.55 10.61 40.50
CA ARG A 368 -9.30 9.17 40.38
C ARG A 368 -8.45 8.88 39.13
N LEU A 369 -8.73 9.57 38.03
CA LEU A 369 -7.98 9.46 36.77
C LEU A 369 -6.58 10.09 36.88
N ASP A 370 -6.43 11.18 37.63
CA ASP A 370 -5.17 11.90 37.78
C ASP A 370 -4.08 11.11 38.53
N LYS A 371 -4.46 10.18 39.40
CA LYS A 371 -3.51 9.44 40.26
C LYS A 371 -2.50 8.60 39.49
N ASP A 372 -2.91 8.07 38.34
CA ASP A 372 -2.10 7.14 37.56
C ASP A 372 -1.40 7.82 36.37
N LEU A 373 -1.54 9.14 36.21
CA LEU A 373 -0.91 9.89 35.13
C LEU A 373 0.59 10.05 35.36
N GLN A 374 1.35 9.68 34.34
CA GLN A 374 2.81 9.86 34.28
C GLN A 374 3.19 11.26 33.82
N LEU A 375 2.39 11.86 32.93
CA LEU A 375 2.57 13.23 32.48
C LEU A 375 1.85 14.21 33.42
N THR A 376 2.61 15.14 33.96
CA THR A 376 2.14 16.21 34.85
C THR A 376 2.73 17.54 34.41
N ALA A 377 2.12 18.64 34.87
CA ALA A 377 2.62 19.99 34.62
C ALA A 377 4.09 20.14 35.05
N GLY A 378 4.87 20.84 34.22
CA GLY A 378 6.31 21.05 34.39
C GLY A 378 7.20 19.96 33.77
N GLN A 379 6.67 18.76 33.48
CA GLN A 379 7.43 17.72 32.80
C GLN A 379 7.59 18.01 31.30
N PHE A 380 8.64 17.48 30.69
CA PHE A 380 8.75 17.46 29.23
C PHE A 380 7.76 16.47 28.64
N PHE A 381 7.22 16.83 27.48
CA PHE A 381 6.35 15.94 26.72
C PHE A 381 7.09 14.65 26.34
N ASP A 382 6.38 13.53 26.48
CA ASP A 382 6.82 12.22 26.02
C ASP A 382 5.58 11.43 25.56
N GLN A 383 5.53 11.12 24.27
CA GLN A 383 4.43 10.39 23.63
C GLN A 383 4.25 8.99 24.25
N GLY A 384 5.35 8.34 24.64
CA GLY A 384 5.31 7.02 25.27
C GLY A 384 4.60 7.05 26.61
N LYS A 385 4.87 8.07 27.43
CA LYS A 385 4.13 8.33 28.68
C LYS A 385 2.68 8.72 28.39
N MET A 386 2.43 9.60 27.43
CA MET A 386 1.07 9.99 27.05
C MET A 386 0.21 8.78 26.65
N ASN A 387 0.76 7.86 25.87
CA ASN A 387 0.08 6.63 25.48
C ASN A 387 -0.21 5.72 26.69
N LYS A 388 0.68 5.69 27.69
CA LYS A 388 0.45 4.95 28.94
C LYS A 388 -0.65 5.59 29.77
N ASP A 389 -0.71 6.91 29.81
CA ASP A 389 -1.74 7.67 30.51
C ASP A 389 -3.13 7.41 29.90
N VAL A 390 -3.24 7.48 28.56
CA VAL A 390 -4.45 7.09 27.81
C VAL A 390 -4.85 5.64 28.16
N ALA A 391 -3.88 4.71 28.13
CA ALA A 391 -4.16 3.31 28.46
C ALA A 391 -4.60 3.12 29.93
N ALA A 392 -4.04 3.90 30.87
CA ALA A 392 -4.43 3.88 32.28
C ALA A 392 -5.88 4.36 32.45
N MET A 393 -6.25 5.48 31.84
CA MET A 393 -7.64 5.98 31.84
C MET A 393 -8.60 4.94 31.26
N LEU A 394 -8.30 4.39 30.08
CA LEU A 394 -9.12 3.34 29.45
C LEU A 394 -9.26 2.09 30.32
N ASN A 395 -8.22 1.71 31.06
CA ASN A 395 -8.28 0.59 31.99
C ASN A 395 -9.16 0.90 33.21
N GLU A 396 -9.17 2.14 33.68
CA GLU A 396 -10.01 2.57 34.79
C GLU A 396 -11.50 2.56 34.39
N TYR A 397 -11.82 3.15 33.25
CA TYR A 397 -13.16 3.09 32.65
C TYR A 397 -13.61 1.65 32.38
N GLY A 398 -12.74 0.89 31.72
CA GLY A 398 -13.02 -0.48 31.38
C GLY A 398 -13.17 -1.40 32.59
N GLY A 399 -12.61 -1.04 33.75
CA GLY A 399 -12.81 -1.77 35.00
C GLY A 399 -14.16 -1.55 35.66
N GLU A 400 -14.82 -0.42 35.37
CA GLU A 400 -16.11 -0.05 35.95
C GLU A 400 -17.30 -0.44 35.05
N GLY A 401 -17.08 -0.99 33.86
CA GLY A 401 -18.14 -1.36 32.92
C GLY A 401 -18.18 -0.58 31.62
N TYR A 402 -17.36 0.47 31.48
CA TYR A 402 -17.34 1.35 30.31
C TYR A 402 -16.39 0.81 29.23
N VAL A 403 -16.69 -0.37 28.71
CA VAL A 403 -15.80 -1.12 27.79
C VAL A 403 -15.66 -0.48 26.40
N PHE A 404 -16.53 0.47 26.04
CA PHE A 404 -16.46 1.25 24.81
C PHE A 404 -16.04 2.70 25.06
N ALA A 405 -15.50 3.01 26.24
CA ALA A 405 -14.91 4.32 26.47
C ALA A 405 -13.77 4.56 25.47
N ASP A 406 -13.68 5.79 24.97
CA ASP A 406 -12.61 6.26 24.10
C ASP A 406 -11.92 7.46 24.74
N VAL A 407 -10.60 7.52 24.63
CA VAL A 407 -9.78 8.59 25.22
C VAL A 407 -8.83 9.09 24.15
N LYS A 408 -9.01 10.35 23.76
CA LYS A 408 -8.17 11.03 22.77
C LYS A 408 -7.31 12.08 23.44
N ALA A 409 -6.00 11.96 23.31
CA ALA A 409 -5.06 12.99 23.74
C ALA A 409 -4.95 14.08 22.66
N ASP A 410 -5.06 15.33 23.08
CA ASP A 410 -5.03 16.53 22.25
C ASP A 410 -3.97 17.51 22.80
N PRO A 411 -2.71 17.41 22.33
CA PRO A 411 -1.67 18.37 22.66
C PRO A 411 -1.94 19.72 21.98
N ARG A 412 -2.25 20.75 22.78
CA ARG A 412 -2.52 22.11 22.32
C ARG A 412 -1.26 22.97 22.45
N PHE A 413 -0.71 23.38 21.31
CA PHE A 413 0.45 24.27 21.25
C PHE A 413 0.04 25.71 21.53
N LEU A 414 0.88 26.42 22.28
CA LEU A 414 0.68 27.82 22.61
C LEU A 414 1.45 28.72 21.63
N GLU A 415 1.13 30.02 21.63
CA GLU A 415 1.87 31.03 20.86
C GLU A 415 3.33 31.11 21.32
N GLU A 416 3.57 30.96 22.63
CA GLU A 416 4.90 30.85 23.20
C GLU A 416 5.53 29.48 22.84
N PRO A 417 6.66 29.47 22.12
CA PRO A 417 7.31 28.23 21.75
C PRO A 417 7.86 27.50 22.99
N GLY A 418 7.82 26.16 22.96
CA GLY A 418 8.36 25.32 24.03
C GLY A 418 7.40 24.99 25.17
N GLN A 419 6.14 25.43 25.09
CA GLN A 419 5.08 25.00 26.02
C GLN A 419 3.88 24.41 25.27
N LEU A 420 3.20 23.46 25.91
CA LEU A 420 1.92 22.92 25.44
C LEU A 420 0.98 22.61 26.61
N ASP A 421 -0.31 22.67 26.35
CA ASP A 421 -1.33 22.11 27.23
C ASP A 421 -1.76 20.74 26.72
N LEU A 422 -1.87 19.77 27.61
CA LEU A 422 -2.29 18.42 27.24
C LEU A 422 -3.73 18.19 27.69
N VAL A 423 -4.63 17.99 26.73
CA VAL A 423 -6.04 17.74 27.02
C VAL A 423 -6.40 16.32 26.65
N TYR A 424 -6.90 15.55 27.62
CA TYR A 424 -7.46 14.22 27.38
C TYR A 424 -8.97 14.34 27.25
N LYS A 425 -9.48 14.13 26.04
CA LYS A 425 -10.92 14.11 25.74
C LYS A 425 -11.44 12.69 25.90
N VAL A 426 -12.32 12.50 26.87
CA VAL A 426 -12.94 11.22 27.19
C VAL A 426 -14.35 11.18 26.61
N VAL A 427 -14.67 10.08 25.96
CA VAL A 427 -16.04 9.70 25.59
C VAL A 427 -16.36 8.43 26.36
N GLU A 428 -17.08 8.56 27.47
CA GLU A 428 -17.25 7.47 28.45
C GLU A 428 -18.16 6.35 27.93
N GLY A 429 -19.22 6.69 27.20
CA GLY A 429 -20.24 5.76 26.73
C GLY A 429 -21.07 5.15 27.87
N ASP A 430 -21.84 4.10 27.56
CA ASP A 430 -22.68 3.44 28.55
C ASP A 430 -21.92 2.39 29.37
N ARG A 431 -22.47 2.04 30.53
CA ARG A 431 -22.00 0.93 31.33
C ARG A 431 -22.61 -0.38 30.83
N TYR A 432 -21.76 -1.37 30.57
CA TYR A 432 -22.18 -2.68 30.06
C TYR A 432 -22.01 -3.79 31.08
N ARG A 433 -22.90 -4.78 31.00
CA ARG A 433 -22.82 -6.08 31.66
C ARG A 433 -22.58 -7.17 30.62
N ILE A 434 -21.89 -8.23 31.00
CA ILE A 434 -21.66 -9.37 30.14
C ILE A 434 -22.98 -10.08 29.86
N GLY A 435 -23.31 -10.26 28.60
CA GLY A 435 -24.43 -11.02 28.08
C GLY A 435 -24.05 -12.49 27.89
N GLU A 436 -24.51 -13.08 26.79
CA GLU A 436 -24.15 -14.46 26.48
C GLU A 436 -22.69 -14.56 26.04
N ILE A 437 -22.00 -15.61 26.52
CA ILE A 437 -20.62 -15.90 26.14
C ILE A 437 -20.65 -17.07 25.15
N ASN A 438 -20.56 -16.72 23.87
CA ASN A 438 -20.55 -17.66 22.76
C ASN A 438 -19.12 -18.07 22.43
N VAL A 439 -18.86 -19.37 22.44
CA VAL A 439 -17.53 -19.93 22.15
C VAL A 439 -17.56 -20.63 20.80
N LEU A 440 -16.87 -20.07 19.81
CA LEU A 440 -16.66 -20.70 18.50
C LEU A 440 -15.24 -21.28 18.44
N ILE A 441 -15.14 -22.60 18.28
CA ILE A 441 -13.86 -23.29 18.10
C ILE A 441 -13.80 -23.71 16.64
N GLU A 442 -12.98 -23.01 15.87
CA GLU A 442 -12.76 -23.30 14.44
C GLU A 442 -11.31 -23.78 14.23
N GLY A 443 -11.04 -24.45 13.10
CA GLY A 443 -9.74 -25.01 12.74
C GLY A 443 -9.82 -26.37 12.03
N GLU A 444 -8.73 -26.81 11.40
CA GLU A 444 -8.67 -28.07 10.63
C GLU A 444 -8.89 -29.33 11.49
N SER A 445 -8.72 -29.23 12.82
CA SER A 445 -8.89 -30.33 13.77
C SER A 445 -9.27 -29.82 15.18
N PRO A 446 -10.56 -29.51 15.44
CA PRO A 446 -11.02 -28.94 16.70
C PRO A 446 -11.09 -30.00 17.82
N HIS A 447 -9.94 -30.39 18.36
CA HIS A 447 -9.85 -31.33 19.50
C HIS A 447 -10.03 -30.66 20.87
N THR A 448 -10.16 -29.33 20.90
CA THR A 448 -10.25 -28.55 22.14
C THR A 448 -11.64 -28.64 22.73
N ARG A 449 -11.74 -29.09 23.99
CA ARG A 449 -13.02 -29.12 24.70
C ARG A 449 -13.47 -27.71 25.07
N LEU A 450 -14.77 -27.44 24.98
CA LEU A 450 -15.39 -26.19 25.38
C LEU A 450 -15.00 -25.75 26.81
N ASN A 451 -14.89 -26.69 27.74
CA ASN A 451 -14.50 -26.42 29.12
C ASN A 451 -13.08 -25.85 29.25
N VAL A 452 -12.17 -26.18 28.34
CA VAL A 452 -10.82 -25.61 28.33
C VAL A 452 -10.89 -24.10 28.07
N VAL A 453 -11.77 -23.67 27.17
CA VAL A 453 -12.00 -22.25 26.90
C VAL A 453 -12.71 -21.58 28.08
N LYS A 454 -13.83 -22.16 28.53
CA LYS A 454 -14.64 -21.61 29.63
C LYS A 454 -13.87 -21.49 30.95
N ASN A 455 -13.01 -22.45 31.30
CA ASN A 455 -12.23 -22.40 32.54
C ASN A 455 -11.19 -21.27 32.56
N ASN A 456 -10.80 -20.75 31.40
CA ASN A 456 -9.86 -19.63 31.29
C ASN A 456 -10.55 -18.26 31.29
N ILE A 457 -11.89 -18.22 31.25
CA ILE A 457 -12.72 -17.00 31.27
C ILE A 457 -13.41 -16.93 32.64
N ARG A 458 -13.10 -15.89 33.43
CA ARG A 458 -13.72 -15.72 34.76
C ARG A 458 -15.04 -14.95 34.71
N LEU A 459 -15.22 -14.12 33.69
CA LEU A 459 -16.45 -13.36 33.45
C LEU A 459 -17.62 -14.31 33.22
N ARG A 460 -18.77 -13.97 33.81
CA ARG A 460 -20.03 -14.70 33.68
C ARG A 460 -21.13 -13.78 33.17
N PRO A 461 -22.15 -14.33 32.49
CA PRO A 461 -23.35 -13.57 32.15
C PRO A 461 -23.94 -12.88 33.38
N GLY A 462 -24.18 -11.57 33.27
CA GLY A 462 -24.68 -10.68 34.33
C GLY A 462 -23.60 -9.87 35.06
N ASP A 463 -22.33 -10.28 34.99
CA ASP A 463 -21.20 -9.54 35.57
C ASP A 463 -21.05 -8.18 34.88
N ILE A 464 -20.50 -7.19 35.57
CA ILE A 464 -20.10 -5.93 34.93
C ILE A 464 -18.97 -6.24 33.94
N ALA A 465 -19.04 -5.65 32.74
CA ALA A 465 -18.04 -5.88 31.71
C ALA A 465 -16.70 -5.28 32.12
N ASP A 466 -15.66 -6.11 32.29
CA ASP A 466 -14.31 -5.64 32.62
C ASP A 466 -13.32 -5.93 31.48
N ILE A 467 -12.86 -4.89 30.78
CA ILE A 467 -11.91 -5.04 29.65
C ILE A 467 -10.57 -5.64 30.10
N ARG A 468 -10.16 -5.39 31.34
CA ARG A 468 -8.91 -5.90 31.91
C ARG A 468 -9.03 -7.41 32.06
N GLU A 469 -10.16 -7.88 32.58
CA GLU A 469 -10.45 -9.31 32.72
C GLU A 469 -10.63 -10.00 31.34
N ILE A 470 -11.24 -9.33 30.35
CA ILE A 470 -11.30 -9.86 28.97
C ILE A 470 -9.89 -10.08 28.41
N ARG A 471 -9.01 -9.07 28.50
CA ARG A 471 -7.61 -9.20 28.04
C ARG A 471 -6.85 -10.25 28.84
N GLU A 472 -7.10 -10.37 30.14
CA GLU A 472 -6.51 -11.43 30.97
C GLU A 472 -6.98 -12.83 30.58
N ALA A 473 -8.27 -13.01 30.31
CA ALA A 473 -8.83 -14.26 29.82
C ALA A 473 -8.17 -14.67 28.49
N GLN A 474 -8.02 -13.72 27.56
CA GLN A 474 -7.28 -13.95 26.31
C GLN A 474 -5.81 -14.34 26.57
N ARG A 475 -5.11 -13.65 27.47
CA ARG A 475 -3.74 -14.01 27.87
C ARG A 475 -3.67 -15.39 28.52
N ARG A 476 -4.65 -15.80 29.32
CA ARG A 476 -4.72 -17.15 29.91
C ARG A 476 -4.93 -18.22 28.84
N LEU A 477 -5.81 -17.97 27.87
CA LEU A 477 -6.01 -18.85 26.71
C LEU A 477 -4.72 -19.01 25.88
N MET A 478 -4.00 -17.92 25.61
CA MET A 478 -2.70 -17.97 24.92
C MET A 478 -1.66 -18.76 25.70
N ARG A 479 -1.59 -18.57 27.03
CA ARG A 479 -0.65 -19.27 27.92
C ARG A 479 -0.97 -20.75 28.10
N ALA A 480 -2.23 -21.15 27.95
CA ALA A 480 -2.65 -22.54 28.07
C ALA A 480 -1.99 -23.46 27.01
N GLY A 481 -1.45 -22.91 25.92
CA GLY A 481 -0.66 -23.67 24.94
C GLY A 481 -1.47 -24.64 24.08
N VAL A 482 -2.79 -24.57 24.15
CA VAL A 482 -3.73 -25.43 23.41
C VAL A 482 -3.97 -24.97 21.97
N PHE A 483 -3.46 -23.79 21.61
CA PHE A 483 -3.65 -23.16 20.30
C PHE A 483 -2.29 -22.94 19.63
N GLU A 484 -2.23 -23.25 18.33
CA GLU A 484 -1.01 -23.12 17.53
C GLU A 484 -0.60 -21.64 17.36
N ARG A 485 0.70 -21.36 17.49
CA ARG A 485 1.24 -19.98 17.57
C ARG A 485 1.87 -19.48 16.26
N GLN A 486 1.79 -20.26 15.19
CA GLN A 486 2.56 -19.97 13.97
C GLN A 486 2.04 -18.74 13.20
N ASP A 487 0.77 -18.35 13.40
CA ASP A 487 0.15 -17.20 12.75
C ASP A 487 -0.50 -16.25 13.78
N PRO A 488 -0.05 -14.98 13.88
CA PRO A 488 -0.65 -13.98 14.78
C PRO A 488 -2.14 -13.72 14.53
N THR A 489 -2.60 -13.91 13.29
CA THR A 489 -3.99 -13.70 12.87
C THR A 489 -4.91 -14.81 13.39
N LYS A 490 -4.34 -15.99 13.67
CA LYS A 490 -5.04 -17.18 14.14
C LYS A 490 -5.00 -17.34 15.67
N MET A 491 -4.64 -16.28 16.39
CA MET A 491 -4.62 -16.29 17.85
C MET A 491 -6.03 -16.28 18.44
N PRO A 492 -6.25 -16.86 19.64
CA PRO A 492 -7.51 -16.78 20.34
C PRO A 492 -7.90 -15.30 20.58
N GLN A 493 -9.10 -14.90 20.14
CA GLN A 493 -9.62 -13.54 20.31
C GLN A 493 -11.00 -13.56 20.95
N ILE A 494 -11.23 -12.64 21.90
CA ILE A 494 -12.55 -12.37 22.47
C ILE A 494 -13.07 -11.11 21.80
N LYS A 495 -14.04 -11.26 20.91
CA LYS A 495 -14.74 -10.15 20.26
C LYS A 495 -15.98 -9.79 21.09
N PHE A 496 -16.32 -8.51 21.10
CA PHE A 496 -17.54 -8.02 21.74
C PHE A 496 -18.10 -6.88 20.91
N SER A 497 -19.42 -6.80 20.83
CA SER A 497 -20.15 -5.82 20.02
C SER A 497 -21.17 -5.08 20.89
N ARG A 498 -21.55 -3.88 20.47
CA ARG A 498 -22.64 -3.16 21.12
C ARG A 498 -23.95 -3.89 20.82
N PRO A 499 -24.89 -3.96 21.77
CA PRO A 499 -26.19 -4.57 21.56
C PRO A 499 -27.01 -3.90 20.44
N GLU A 500 -26.80 -2.61 20.15
CA GLU A 500 -27.50 -1.87 19.08
C GLU A 500 -26.96 -2.17 17.67
N ASP A 501 -25.72 -2.63 17.54
CA ASP A 501 -25.11 -2.98 16.24
C ASP A 501 -25.55 -4.37 15.74
N GLY A 502 -26.51 -4.99 16.42
CA GLY A 502 -26.99 -6.35 16.15
C GLY A 502 -28.04 -6.45 15.05
N GLU A 503 -27.64 -6.35 13.78
CA GLU A 503 -28.29 -7.15 12.74
C GLU A 503 -27.34 -8.26 12.27
N THR A 504 -27.83 -9.50 12.37
CA THR A 504 -27.28 -10.76 11.82
C THR A 504 -26.02 -11.37 12.46
N SER A 505 -26.18 -12.10 13.58
CA SER A 505 -25.63 -13.47 13.69
C SER A 505 -26.37 -14.32 14.74
N VAL A 506 -26.97 -15.41 14.28
CA VAL A 506 -27.44 -16.61 15.03
C VAL A 506 -28.56 -16.43 16.05
N VAL A 507 -29.78 -16.67 15.56
CA VAL A 507 -30.98 -16.94 16.35
C VAL A 507 -30.82 -18.22 17.17
N GLY A 508 -30.76 -18.07 18.48
CA GLY A 508 -31.12 -19.08 19.47
C GLY A 508 -32.02 -18.44 20.51
N ARG A 509 -33.34 -18.53 20.36
CA ARG A 509 -34.30 -18.00 21.34
C ARG A 509 -34.23 -18.86 22.62
N GLY A 510 -33.39 -18.46 23.56
CA GLY A 510 -33.29 -19.01 24.92
C GLY A 510 -33.85 -18.02 25.94
N GLY A 511 -34.75 -18.49 26.81
CA GLY A 511 -35.54 -17.64 27.71
C GLY A 511 -34.72 -16.80 28.69
N VAL A 512 -35.22 -15.58 28.93
CA VAL A 512 -34.76 -14.66 29.98
C VAL A 512 -34.71 -15.39 31.32
N ARG A 513 -33.51 -15.71 31.80
CA ARG A 513 -33.30 -16.17 33.17
C ARG A 513 -33.21 -14.96 34.09
N LYS A 514 -34.05 -14.95 35.14
CA LYS A 514 -34.02 -13.96 36.22
C LYS A 514 -32.60 -13.83 36.79
N VAL A 515 -32.06 -12.61 36.66
CA VAL A 515 -30.86 -12.13 37.34
C VAL A 515 -31.06 -12.26 38.85
N ARG A 516 -30.06 -12.80 39.56
CA ARG A 516 -30.16 -13.08 40.99
C ARG A 516 -29.83 -11.82 41.79
N GLY A 517 -30.83 -11.27 42.46
CA GLY A 517 -30.71 -10.65 43.77
C GLY A 517 -29.77 -9.46 43.91
N GLN A 518 -30.00 -8.39 43.15
CA GLN A 518 -29.80 -6.98 43.54
C GLN A 518 -30.70 -6.17 42.60
N SER A 519 -31.43 -5.18 43.13
CA SER A 519 -32.20 -4.26 42.29
C SER A 519 -31.29 -3.68 41.20
N PRO A 520 -31.71 -3.62 39.93
CA PRO A 520 -30.98 -2.92 38.90
C PRO A 520 -30.88 -1.44 39.29
N ASP A 521 -29.66 -0.90 39.35
CA ASP A 521 -29.48 0.51 39.03
C ASP A 521 -29.83 0.64 37.53
N ASP A 522 -30.79 1.51 37.22
CA ASP A 522 -31.60 1.55 35.98
C ASP A 522 -30.82 1.90 34.67
N ASP A 523 -29.49 2.00 34.74
CA ASP A 523 -28.67 2.62 33.69
C ASP A 523 -27.71 1.65 32.94
N SER A 524 -27.74 0.32 33.19
CA SER A 524 -26.77 -0.62 32.57
C SER A 524 -27.31 -1.42 31.38
N ARG A 525 -26.53 -1.50 30.28
CA ARG A 525 -26.83 -2.27 29.05
C ARG A 525 -26.16 -3.64 29.05
N THR A 526 -26.56 -4.56 28.17
CA THR A 526 -26.00 -5.94 28.08
C THR A 526 -25.10 -6.09 26.83
N LEU A 527 -23.98 -6.78 26.95
CA LEU A 527 -22.92 -6.93 25.94
C LEU A 527 -22.63 -8.41 25.68
N ASP A 528 -22.98 -8.91 24.51
CA ASP A 528 -22.67 -10.29 24.14
C ASP A 528 -21.19 -10.46 23.76
N LEU A 529 -20.58 -11.53 24.25
CA LEU A 529 -19.20 -11.90 23.94
C LEU A 529 -19.19 -13.03 22.92
N VAL A 530 -18.48 -12.84 21.80
CA VAL A 530 -18.27 -13.87 20.78
C VAL A 530 -16.78 -14.16 20.65
N TYR A 531 -16.42 -15.41 20.89
CA TYR A 531 -15.07 -15.89 20.67
C TYR A 531 -14.96 -16.48 19.26
N VAL A 532 -13.99 -16.03 18.46
CA VAL A 532 -13.83 -16.41 17.04
C VAL A 532 -12.39 -16.91 16.78
N TYR A 533 -12.27 -17.93 15.93
CA TYR A 533 -11.03 -18.33 15.25
C TYR A 533 -11.34 -18.34 13.75
N GLU A 534 -10.54 -17.71 12.88
CA GLU A 534 -10.82 -17.63 11.43
C GLU A 534 -9.84 -18.50 10.63
N THR A 535 -10.34 -19.24 9.62
CA THR A 535 -9.53 -19.89 8.58
C THR A 535 -9.64 -19.14 7.24
N PRO A 536 -8.55 -19.00 6.46
CA PRO A 536 -8.64 -18.46 5.11
C PRO A 536 -9.13 -19.55 4.14
N ASP A 537 -10.11 -19.17 3.32
CA ASP A 537 -10.60 -19.83 2.11
C ASP A 537 -11.53 -21.06 2.24
N GLY A 538 -12.83 -20.80 2.06
CA GLY A 538 -13.83 -21.78 1.64
C GLY A 538 -15.19 -21.11 1.35
N PRO A 539 -15.88 -21.38 0.23
CA PRO A 539 -17.18 -20.77 -0.07
C PRO A 539 -18.28 -21.32 0.85
N PRO A 540 -19.36 -20.56 1.11
CA PRO A 540 -20.42 -20.97 2.01
C PRO A 540 -21.18 -22.19 1.47
N VAL A 541 -21.16 -23.30 2.20
CA VAL A 541 -21.96 -24.49 1.90
C VAL A 541 -23.25 -24.44 2.72
N LEU A 542 -24.38 -24.23 2.04
CA LEU A 542 -25.73 -24.37 2.59
C LEU A 542 -25.99 -25.85 2.91
N TYR A 543 -26.13 -26.19 4.19
CA TYR A 543 -26.79 -27.43 4.61
C TYR A 543 -28.13 -27.09 5.25
N ALA A 544 -29.22 -27.34 4.51
CA ALA A 544 -30.55 -27.43 5.08
C ALA A 544 -30.74 -28.85 5.64
N ILE A 545 -30.64 -29.01 6.97
CA ILE A 545 -31.19 -30.19 7.64
C ILE A 545 -32.54 -29.78 8.22
N VAL A 546 -33.61 -30.12 7.51
CA VAL A 546 -34.96 -30.08 8.05
C VAL A 546 -35.12 -31.24 9.04
N ARG A 547 -35.37 -30.95 10.31
CA ARG A 547 -35.96 -31.92 11.25
C ARG A 547 -37.02 -31.25 12.12
N GLY A 548 -38.26 -31.69 11.93
CA GLY A 548 -39.44 -31.27 12.67
C GLY A 548 -40.69 -31.97 12.15
N LEU A 549 -40.78 -33.29 12.32
CA LEU A 549 -42.07 -33.98 12.36
C LEU A 549 -42.10 -34.88 13.61
N PRO A 550 -43.28 -35.04 14.24
CA PRO A 550 -43.41 -35.54 15.61
C PRO A 550 -43.08 -37.04 15.70
N ARG A 551 -42.47 -37.42 16.82
CA ARG A 551 -42.31 -38.82 17.21
C ARG A 551 -43.62 -39.33 17.80
N GLU A 552 -44.31 -40.21 17.07
CA GLU A 552 -45.25 -41.18 17.65
C GLU A 552 -44.47 -42.42 18.17
N PRO A 553 -45.01 -43.20 19.12
CA PRO A 553 -44.24 -44.17 19.88
C PRO A 553 -44.25 -45.60 19.29
N VAL A 554 -43.06 -46.22 19.33
CA VAL A 554 -42.70 -47.66 19.47
C VAL A 554 -43.33 -48.69 18.51
N GLU A 555 -42.51 -49.35 17.67
CA GLU A 555 -42.40 -50.82 17.62
C GLU A 555 -41.19 -51.31 16.78
N ARG A 556 -40.89 -52.61 16.91
CA ARG A 556 -39.59 -53.29 16.72
C ARG A 556 -39.21 -53.63 15.26
N ALA A 557 -37.91 -53.88 15.12
CA ALA A 557 -37.27 -55.00 14.41
C ALA A 557 -36.88 -54.90 12.91
N ALA A 558 -35.66 -55.41 12.70
CA ALA A 558 -35.11 -56.15 11.57
C ALA A 558 -34.58 -55.39 10.33
N ALA A 559 -33.33 -55.74 10.01
CA ALA A 559 -32.53 -55.33 8.87
C ALA A 559 -33.00 -55.92 7.53
N ILE A 560 -32.70 -55.26 6.40
CA ILE A 560 -32.44 -55.85 5.07
C ILE A 560 -31.56 -54.89 4.21
N ASP A 561 -30.70 -55.55 3.43
CA ASP A 561 -29.62 -55.21 2.49
C ASP A 561 -30.00 -54.27 1.29
N PRO A 562 -29.07 -53.51 0.68
CA PRO A 562 -29.36 -52.49 -0.34
C PRO A 562 -29.07 -52.99 -1.76
N ARG A 563 -30.12 -53.30 -2.53
CA ARG A 563 -30.05 -53.38 -4.01
C ARG A 563 -31.41 -53.01 -4.61
N ASP A 564 -31.49 -51.85 -5.25
CA ASP A 564 -32.04 -51.69 -6.61
C ASP A 564 -32.37 -50.23 -6.94
N GLY A 565 -31.97 -49.83 -8.15
CA GLY A 565 -32.19 -48.52 -8.76
C GLY A 565 -33.56 -48.37 -9.43
N PRO A 566 -33.72 -47.41 -10.37
CA PRO A 566 -34.76 -46.38 -10.31
C PRO A 566 -35.91 -46.55 -11.33
N ARG A 567 -37.10 -45.99 -11.02
CA ARG A 567 -38.22 -45.62 -11.92
C ARG A 567 -39.08 -44.58 -11.17
N GLY A 568 -39.79 -43.59 -11.69
CA GLY A 568 -40.13 -43.03 -13.00
C GLY A 568 -41.19 -41.93 -12.72
N VAL A 569 -41.24 -40.87 -13.55
CA VAL A 569 -42.11 -39.65 -13.47
C VAL A 569 -43.59 -40.01 -13.79
N PRO A 570 -44.65 -39.25 -13.36
CA PRO A 570 -45.17 -38.01 -14.00
C PRO A 570 -45.70 -36.92 -13.00
N LEU A 571 -45.53 -35.60 -13.16
CA LEU A 571 -46.19 -34.59 -14.03
C LEU A 571 -47.72 -34.55 -13.97
N ASP A 572 -48.30 -33.53 -13.30
CA ASP A 572 -49.49 -32.75 -13.73
C ASP A 572 -49.87 -31.57 -12.77
N ALA A 573 -49.65 -30.33 -13.27
CA ALA A 573 -50.39 -29.03 -13.19
C ALA A 573 -51.27 -28.59 -11.98
N PRO A 574 -51.84 -27.34 -11.97
CA PRO A 574 -51.21 -26.01 -11.96
C PRO A 574 -51.73 -25.09 -10.81
N SER A 575 -51.08 -23.93 -10.65
CA SER A 575 -51.38 -22.86 -9.66
C SER A 575 -52.68 -22.06 -9.93
N PRO A 576 -53.28 -21.45 -8.89
CA PRO A 576 -54.06 -20.22 -9.06
C PRO A 576 -53.63 -19.04 -8.17
N GLN A 577 -54.05 -17.88 -8.66
CA GLN A 577 -53.69 -16.49 -8.32
C GLN A 577 -54.30 -15.99 -7.00
N TRP A 578 -53.70 -14.93 -6.41
CA TRP A 578 -54.28 -14.20 -5.27
C TRP A 578 -54.37 -12.69 -5.50
N ARG A 579 -55.50 -12.11 -5.05
CA ARG A 579 -55.99 -10.71 -5.23
C ARG A 579 -55.54 -9.79 -4.09
N GLY A 580 -55.36 -8.48 -4.36
CA GLY A 580 -55.34 -7.42 -3.33
C GLY A 580 -56.72 -7.13 -2.71
N PRO A 581 -56.88 -6.22 -1.72
CA PRO A 581 -56.95 -4.76 -2.01
C PRO A 581 -56.56 -3.72 -0.89
N ARG A 582 -56.31 -2.45 -1.32
CA ARG A 582 -56.66 -1.07 -0.79
C ARG A 582 -56.48 -0.67 0.72
N ALA A 583 -56.26 0.58 1.19
CA ALA A 583 -55.89 1.92 0.66
C ALA A 583 -55.74 2.99 1.82
N THR A 584 -54.86 4.00 1.64
CA THR A 584 -54.85 5.45 2.10
C THR A 584 -54.65 5.89 3.57
N PRO A 585 -54.18 7.16 3.89
CA PRO A 585 -54.08 8.39 3.07
C PRO A 585 -52.79 9.29 3.13
N GLN A 586 -52.79 10.26 2.19
CA GLN A 586 -52.11 11.59 1.95
C GLN A 586 -51.53 12.38 3.17
N THR A 587 -50.61 13.39 3.14
CA THR A 587 -50.00 14.33 2.15
C THR A 587 -48.87 15.18 2.82
N SER A 588 -48.09 15.94 2.00
CA SER A 588 -47.15 17.07 2.30
C SER A 588 -45.66 16.69 2.43
N GLY A 589 -44.68 17.13 1.64
CA GLY A 589 -44.52 18.30 0.77
C GLY A 589 -43.66 19.37 1.47
N TYR A 590 -42.34 19.44 1.20
CA TYR A 590 -41.51 20.67 1.14
C TYR A 590 -40.00 20.34 0.90
N ALA A 591 -39.36 21.13 0.04
CA ALA A 591 -37.97 21.00 -0.45
C ALA A 591 -36.93 21.78 0.40
N PRO A 592 -35.62 21.46 0.34
CA PRO A 592 -34.56 22.33 0.87
C PRO A 592 -33.97 23.28 -0.20
N LYS A 593 -33.80 24.55 0.21
CA LYS A 593 -33.19 25.66 -0.54
C LYS A 593 -31.66 25.53 -0.64
N SER A 594 -31.11 25.80 -1.82
CA SER A 594 -29.70 26.12 -2.05
C SER A 594 -29.50 27.64 -2.05
N TYR A 595 -28.42 28.11 -1.41
CA TYR A 595 -27.99 29.52 -1.38
C TYR A 595 -26.46 29.54 -1.50
N TYR A 596 -25.95 30.12 -2.58
CA TYR A 596 -24.87 31.12 -2.62
C TYR A 596 -24.47 31.34 -4.09
N ASP A 597 -24.94 32.45 -4.64
CA ASP A 597 -24.36 33.12 -5.79
C ASP A 597 -24.21 34.60 -5.41
N ARG A 598 -22.98 35.11 -5.41
CA ARG A 598 -22.66 36.54 -5.34
C ARG A 598 -21.37 36.83 -6.10
N THR A 599 -21.57 37.36 -7.28
CA THR A 599 -20.64 38.18 -8.07
C THR A 599 -20.27 39.47 -7.31
N PRO A 600 -19.02 39.96 -7.37
CA PRO A 600 -18.68 41.32 -6.95
C PRO A 600 -18.67 42.31 -8.13
N PRO A 601 -18.95 43.61 -7.90
CA PRO A 601 -19.03 44.62 -8.96
C PRO A 601 -17.69 45.29 -9.26
N ALA A 602 -17.60 45.87 -10.46
CA ALA A 602 -16.45 46.59 -10.99
C ALA A 602 -16.47 48.10 -10.69
N ALA A 603 -15.25 48.67 -10.71
CA ALA A 603 -14.84 50.05 -11.04
C ALA A 603 -14.79 51.12 -9.92
N ALA A 604 -13.58 51.62 -9.64
CA ALA A 604 -13.17 53.00 -9.93
C ALA A 604 -11.66 53.23 -9.68
N ALA A 605 -11.08 54.10 -10.50
CA ALA A 605 -9.66 54.39 -10.66
C ALA A 605 -9.04 55.24 -9.54
N ARG A 606 -7.71 55.14 -9.36
CA ARG A 606 -6.83 56.27 -9.02
C ARG A 606 -5.38 55.97 -9.43
N ARG A 607 -4.72 57.04 -9.87
CA ARG A 607 -3.44 57.13 -10.59
C ARG A 607 -2.44 57.90 -9.70
N TYR A 608 -1.15 57.51 -9.78
CA TYR A 608 0.08 58.28 -9.54
C TYR A 608 0.47 58.72 -8.12
N PRO A 609 1.75 59.07 -7.86
CA PRO A 609 2.93 59.09 -8.75
C PRO A 609 3.81 57.84 -8.73
#